data_AF-A0A7C5C7D0-F1
#
_entry.id   AF-A0A7C5C7D0-F1
#
_cell.length_a   1.000
_cell.length_b   1.000
_cell.length_c   1.000
_cell.angle_alpha   90.00
_cell.angle_beta   90.00
_cell.angle_gamma   90.00
#
_symmetry.space_group_name_H-M   'P 1'
#
loop_
_entity.id
_entity.type
_entity.pdbx_description
1 polymer ?
#
loop_
_entity_poly.entity_id
_entity_poly.type
_entity_poly.pdbx_seq_one_letter_code
_entity_poly.pdbx_strand_id
1 'polypeptide(L)' 'KNAVEEMYNVNVTDVNTSIVPGKVKVRGTRSGYQKGRKPAYKKAVISVEEGEVIDIYGNV' A
#
# COMPACT_ATOMS: atom_id res chain seq x y z
N LYS A 1 -10.15 8.75 -1.47
CA LYS A 1 -10.01 10.18 -1.16
C LYS A 1 -10.43 10.37 0.30
N ASN A 2 -11.72 10.29 0.59
CA ASN A 2 -12.34 10.52 1.91
C ASN A 2 -11.65 9.85 3.10
N ALA A 3 -11.34 8.53 3.04
CA ALA A 3 -10.73 7.84 4.17
C ALA A 3 -9.35 8.38 4.59
N VAL A 4 -8.58 8.97 3.66
CA VAL A 4 -7.27 9.55 3.96
C VAL A 4 -7.44 10.95 4.52
N GLU A 5 -8.38 11.72 3.97
CA GLU A 5 -8.72 13.07 4.42
C GLU A 5 -9.22 13.04 5.88
N GLU A 6 -10.11 12.11 6.22
CA GLU A 6 -10.64 11.94 7.57
C GLU A 6 -9.59 11.44 8.57
N MET A 7 -8.72 10.52 8.15
CA MET A 7 -7.75 9.87 9.04
C MET A 7 -6.55 10.79 9.36
N TYR A 8 -6.17 11.65 8.43
CA TYR A 8 -4.99 12.50 8.56
C TYR A 8 -5.30 14.01 8.54
N ASN A 9 -6.57 14.41 8.41
CA ASN A 9 -7.01 15.82 8.30
C ASN A 9 -6.21 16.62 7.27
N VAL A 10 -5.99 16.03 6.09
CA VAL A 10 -5.30 16.66 4.94
C VAL A 10 -6.23 16.77 3.74
N ASN A 11 -6.00 17.74 2.88
CA ASN A 11 -6.68 17.95 1.63
C ASN A 11 -5.97 17.18 0.50
N VAL A 12 -6.69 16.22 -0.10
CA VAL A 12 -6.16 15.36 -1.16
C VAL A 12 -6.51 15.91 -2.54
N THR A 13 -5.49 16.25 -3.34
CA THR A 13 -5.68 16.78 -4.69
C THR A 13 -5.97 15.65 -5.69
N ASP A 14 -5.16 14.59 -5.69
CA ASP A 14 -5.37 13.44 -6.56
C ASP A 14 -4.99 12.08 -5.94
N VAL A 15 -5.60 11.01 -6.46
CA VAL A 15 -5.33 9.64 -6.05
C VAL A 15 -5.14 8.75 -7.27
N ASN A 16 -3.92 8.26 -7.45
CA ASN A 16 -3.59 7.31 -8.48
C ASN A 16 -3.46 5.92 -7.87
N THR A 17 -4.25 4.97 -8.37
CA THR A 17 -4.25 3.59 -7.85
C THR A 17 -3.62 2.62 -8.84
N SER A 18 -2.95 1.60 -8.31
CA SER A 18 -2.42 0.48 -9.09
C SER A 18 -2.70 -0.83 -8.36
N ILE A 19 -2.97 -1.88 -9.11
CA ILE A 19 -3.12 -3.24 -8.56
C ILE A 19 -1.75 -3.91 -8.61
N VAL A 20 -1.19 -4.23 -7.45
CA VAL A 20 0.07 -4.96 -7.36
C VAL A 20 -0.23 -6.47 -7.34
N PRO A 21 0.18 -7.22 -8.38
CA PRO A 21 -0.07 -8.65 -8.41
C PRO A 21 0.72 -9.35 -7.31
N GLY A 22 0.07 -10.34 -6.70
CA GLY A 22 0.67 -11.17 -5.67
C GLY A 22 1.84 -11.99 -6.19
N LYS A 23 3.00 -11.91 -5.52
CA LYS A 23 4.21 -12.67 -5.88
C LYS A 23 4.01 -14.16 -5.62
N VAL A 24 4.30 -14.99 -6.63
CA VAL A 24 4.37 -16.45 -6.49
C VAL A 24 5.60 -16.80 -5.65
N LYS A 25 5.40 -17.67 -4.67
CA LYS A 25 6.46 -18.23 -3.81
C LYS A 25 6.48 -19.73 -4.00
N VAL A 26 7.67 -20.23 -4.32
CA VAL A 26 7.94 -21.66 -4.37
C VAL A 26 9.06 -21.95 -3.39
N ARG A 27 8.86 -22.94 -2.52
CA ARG A 27 9.88 -23.40 -1.57
C ARG A 27 10.13 -24.88 -1.80
N GLY A 28 11.39 -25.26 -1.96
CA GLY A 28 11.82 -26.66 -1.98
C GLY A 28 11.88 -27.21 -0.55
N THR A 29 11.18 -28.31 -0.31
CA THR A 29 11.28 -29.13 0.89
C THR A 29 11.78 -30.52 0.52
N ARG A 30 12.27 -31.30 1.50
CA ARG A 30 12.75 -32.68 1.26
C ARG A 30 11.70 -33.60 0.61
N SER A 31 10.41 -33.27 0.79
CA SER A 31 9.26 -33.98 0.24
C SER A 31 8.72 -33.42 -1.10
N GLY A 32 9.32 -32.36 -1.66
CA GLY A 32 8.91 -31.78 -2.94
C GLY A 32 8.87 -30.25 -2.98
N TYR A 33 8.16 -29.69 -3.95
CA TYR A 33 8.00 -28.24 -4.11
C TYR A 33 6.67 -27.76 -3.52
N GLN A 34 6.72 -26.96 -2.47
CA GLN A 34 5.54 -26.25 -1.97
C GLN A 34 5.35 -24.95 -2.76
N LYS A 35 4.20 -24.80 -3.40
CA LYS A 35 3.83 -23.60 -4.18
C LYS A 35 2.72 -22.85 -3.47
N GLY A 36 2.85 -21.53 -3.40
CA GLY A 36 1.83 -20.62 -2.89
C GLY A 36 1.98 -19.24 -3.51
N ARG A 37 0.99 -18.36 -3.29
CA ARG A 37 1.02 -16.99 -3.80
C ARG A 37 0.63 -16.03 -2.70
N LYS A 38 1.36 -14.93 -2.57
CA LYS A 38 0.97 -13.83 -1.68
C LYS A 38 -0.32 -13.18 -2.21
N PRO A 39 -1.22 -12.68 -1.35
CA PRO A 39 -2.38 -11.93 -1.82
C PRO A 39 -1.93 -10.70 -2.63
N ALA A 40 -2.68 -10.38 -3.68
CA ALA A 40 -2.53 -9.11 -4.38
C ALA A 40 -3.07 -7.99 -3.50
N TYR A 41 -2.53 -6.78 -3.66
CA TYR A 41 -3.01 -5.61 -2.94
C TYR A 41 -3.16 -4.42 -3.88
N LYS A 42 -4.03 -3.49 -3.51
CA LYS A 42 -4.19 -2.23 -4.23
C LYS A 42 -3.29 -1.19 -3.58
N LYS A 43 -2.37 -0.61 -4.34
CA LYS A 43 -1.49 0.49 -3.91
C LYS A 43 -2.12 1.81 -4.36
N ALA A 44 -2.14 2.79 -3.48
CA ALA A 44 -2.53 4.16 -3.81
C ALA A 44 -1.31 5.08 -3.65
N VAL A 45 -1.08 5.94 -4.63
CA VAL A 45 -0.18 7.09 -4.57
C VAL A 45 -1.09 8.31 -4.49
N ILE A 46 -0.90 9.13 -3.46
CA ILE A 46 -1.80 10.22 -3.10
C ILE A 46 -1.00 11.51 -3.18
N SER A 47 -1.57 12.49 -3.87
CA SER A 47 -1.03 13.85 -3.93
C SER A 47 -1.82 14.72 -2.96
N VAL A 48 -1.10 15.41 -2.08
CA VAL A 48 -1.63 16.38 -1.09
C VAL A 48 -1.34 17.80 -1.56
N GLU A 49 -2.03 18.78 -0.98
CA GLU A 49 -1.78 20.19 -1.27
C GLU A 49 -0.38 20.65 -0.82
N GLU A 50 0.16 21.66 -1.50
CA GLU A 50 1.49 22.19 -1.21
C GLU A 50 1.54 22.79 0.21
N GLY A 51 2.34 22.18 1.08
CA GLY A 51 2.52 22.61 2.48
C GLY A 51 1.86 21.69 3.50
N GLU A 52 1.00 20.76 3.08
CA GLU A 52 0.46 19.73 3.95
C GLU A 52 1.36 18.49 3.95
N VAL A 53 1.78 18.07 5.15
CA VAL A 53 2.64 16.91 5.34
C VAL A 53 1.94 15.91 6.22
N ILE A 54 1.79 14.68 5.72
CA ILE A 54 1.31 13.56 6.51
C ILE A 54 2.48 13.03 7.33
N ASP A 55 2.48 13.27 8.65
CA ASP A 55 3.43 12.60 9.55
C ASP A 55 2.96 11.16 9.82
N ILE A 56 3.64 10.21 9.17
CA ILE A 56 3.35 8.77 9.29
C ILE A 56 4.10 8.15 10.48
N TYR A 57 5.16 8.80 10.94
CA TYR A 57 6.07 8.22 11.93
C TYR A 57 5.83 8.72 13.34
N GLY A 58 5.02 9.77 13.51
CA GLY A 58 4.64 10.31 14.81
C GLY A 58 5.89 10.55 15.64
N ASN A 59 6.61 11.63 15.36
CA ASN A 59 7.72 12.01 16.23
C ASN A 59 7.20 12.11 17.67
N VAL A 60 7.69 11.22 18.53
CA VAL A 60 7.53 11.30 19.99
C VAL A 60 8.61 12.22 20.53
#